data_AF-A0AAV0YV16-F1
#
_entry.id   AF-A0AAV0YV16-F1
#
_cell.length_a   1.000
_cell.length_b   1.000
_cell.length_c   1.000
_cell.angle_alpha   90.00
_cell.angle_beta   90.00
_cell.angle_gamma   90.00
#
_symmetry.space_group_name_H-M   'P 1'
#
loop_
_entity.id
_entity.type
_entity.pdbx_description
1 polymer ?
#
loop_
_entity_poly.entity_id
_entity_poly.type
_entity_poly.pdbx_seq_one_letter_code
_entity_poly.pdbx_strand_id
1 'polypeptide(L)'
;MGGAVSTPQTHKFPVQTLETNDVAPLRPTKLLVNVTIENTLGAIQVLMSPENTVGDLVKVALMTYDKEKRRPLLKDTDPKHYQLHYSPYILQSLKENEKLKNLGSRNFFLCSN
;
A
#
# COMPACT_ATOMS: atom_id res chain seq x y z
N MET A 1 5.14 -10.07 -52.29
CA MET A 1 5.28 -10.24 -50.82
C MET A 1 4.93 -8.92 -50.16
N GLY A 2 3.92 -8.88 -49.31
CA GLY A 2 3.52 -7.68 -48.58
C GLY A 2 2.34 -8.03 -47.67
N GLY A 3 2.63 -8.47 -46.45
CA GLY A 3 1.61 -8.83 -45.47
C GLY A 3 1.10 -7.59 -44.74
N ALA A 4 -0.21 -7.46 -44.61
CA ALA A 4 -0.82 -6.42 -43.78
C ALA A 4 -0.71 -6.80 -42.30
N VAL A 5 -0.03 -5.97 -41.51
CA VAL A 5 0.05 -6.08 -40.05
C VAL A 5 -1.24 -5.53 -39.46
N SER A 6 -1.98 -6.39 -38.75
CA SER A 6 -3.19 -6.02 -38.02
C SER A 6 -2.80 -5.59 -36.60
N THR A 7 -3.13 -4.36 -36.21
CA THR A 7 -2.91 -3.84 -34.85
C THR A 7 -4.13 -4.14 -33.95
N PRO A 8 -3.93 -4.46 -32.66
CA PRO A 8 -5.03 -4.77 -31.75
C PRO A 8 -5.88 -3.53 -31.42
N GLN A 9 -7.20 -3.72 -31.42
CA GLN A 9 -8.18 -2.68 -31.09
C GLN A 9 -8.13 -2.37 -29.60
N THR A 10 -7.87 -1.10 -29.27
CA THR A 10 -7.99 -0.58 -27.91
C THR A 10 -9.47 -0.39 -27.58
N HIS A 11 -10.05 -1.28 -26.77
CA HIS A 11 -11.37 -1.07 -26.20
C HIS A 11 -11.29 0.06 -25.17
N LYS A 12 -11.72 1.25 -25.57
CA LYS A 12 -11.96 2.37 -24.65
C LYS A 12 -13.20 2.04 -23.83
N PHE A 13 -13.03 1.79 -22.54
CA PHE A 13 -14.15 1.73 -21.60
C PHE A 13 -14.89 3.07 -21.64
N PRO A 14 -16.23 3.08 -21.75
CA PRO A 14 -16.98 4.32 -21.77
C PRO A 14 -16.93 4.95 -20.37
N VAL A 15 -16.28 6.12 -20.29
CA VAL A 15 -16.35 6.99 -19.11
C VAL A 15 -17.78 7.52 -19.04
N GLN A 16 -18.53 7.09 -18.05
CA GLN A 16 -19.85 7.64 -17.77
C GLN A 16 -19.67 8.98 -17.06
N THR A 17 -19.87 10.07 -17.79
CA THR A 17 -20.02 11.41 -17.20
C THR A 17 -21.38 11.47 -16.51
N LEU A 18 -21.38 11.38 -15.18
CA LEU A 18 -22.55 11.69 -14.37
C LEU A 18 -22.50 13.18 -14.06
N GLU A 19 -23.21 13.98 -14.85
CA GLU A 19 -23.49 15.36 -14.49
C GLU A 19 -24.55 15.37 -13.39
N THR A 20 -24.13 15.67 -12.17
CA THR A 20 -25.04 16.02 -11.06
C THR A 20 -24.32 17.04 -10.21
N ASN A 21 -24.96 18.19 -10.01
CA ASN A 21 -24.45 19.27 -9.18
C ASN A 21 -24.16 18.75 -7.75
N ASP A 22 -23.01 19.14 -7.19
CA ASP A 22 -22.43 18.68 -5.91
C ASP A 22 -21.80 17.26 -5.86
N VAL A 23 -20.95 16.92 -6.85
CA VAL A 23 -20.02 15.79 -6.68
C VAL A 23 -18.85 16.23 -5.79
N ALA A 24 -18.95 15.96 -4.49
CA ALA A 24 -17.74 15.83 -3.67
C ALA A 24 -16.76 14.91 -4.44
N PRO A 25 -15.48 15.29 -4.60
CA PRO A 25 -14.54 14.50 -5.41
C PRO A 25 -14.64 13.04 -5.03
N LEU A 26 -14.70 12.11 -5.99
CA LEU A 26 -14.65 10.66 -5.73
C LEU A 26 -13.40 10.36 -4.90
N ARG A 27 -13.52 10.39 -3.58
CA ARG A 27 -12.42 10.14 -2.65
C ARG A 27 -12.25 8.63 -2.63
N PRO A 28 -11.05 8.10 -2.91
CA PRO A 28 -10.81 6.67 -2.81
C PRO A 28 -11.16 6.22 -1.39
N THR A 29 -12.11 5.29 -1.25
CA THR A 29 -12.54 4.75 0.04
C THR A 29 -11.53 3.78 0.62
N LYS A 30 -10.67 3.24 -0.25
CA LYS A 30 -9.59 2.33 0.10
C LYS A 30 -8.32 2.69 -0.65
N LEU A 31 -7.21 2.32 -0.04
CA LEU A 31 -5.87 2.57 -0.50
C LEU A 31 -5.07 1.27 -0.50
N LEU A 32 -4.47 0.93 -1.64
CA LEU A 32 -3.47 -0.14 -1.71
C LEU A 32 -2.10 0.41 -1.27
N VAL A 33 -1.49 -0.24 -0.30
CA VAL A 33 -0.19 0.10 0.26
C VAL A 33 0.74 -1.10 0.14
N ASN A 34 1.96 -0.84 -0.32
CA ASN A 34 3.03 -1.82 -0.36
C ASN A 34 3.92 -1.64 0.88
N VAL A 35 4.10 -2.71 1.64
CA VAL A 35 4.99 -2.72 2.81
C VAL A 35 6.07 -3.76 2.58
N THR A 36 7.31 -3.33 2.52
CA THR A 36 8.47 -4.22 2.49
C THR A 36 8.96 -4.41 3.92
N ILE A 37 9.04 -5.65 4.38
CA ILE A 37 9.53 -5.95 5.73
C ILE A 37 11.01 -6.29 5.64
N GLU A 38 11.79 -5.84 6.62
CA GLU A 38 13.23 -6.14 6.71
C GLU A 38 13.55 -7.63 6.56
N ASN A 39 14.64 -7.94 5.85
CA ASN A 39 15.11 -9.30 5.62
C ASN A 39 14.10 -10.23 4.91
N THR A 40 13.05 -9.69 4.28
CA THR A 40 12.06 -10.47 3.53
C THR A 40 12.21 -10.27 2.01
N LEU A 41 11.83 -11.28 1.24
CA LEU A 41 11.79 -11.18 -0.21
C LEU A 41 10.44 -10.62 -0.65
N GLY A 42 10.46 -9.38 -1.13
CA GLY A 42 9.31 -8.69 -1.71
C GLY A 42 8.36 -8.03 -0.70
N ALA A 43 7.54 -7.10 -1.18
CA ALA A 43 6.54 -6.43 -0.37
C ALA A 43 5.31 -7.33 -0.14
N ILE A 44 4.61 -7.07 0.97
CA ILE A 44 3.19 -7.43 1.11
C ILE A 44 2.34 -6.26 0.60
N GLN A 45 1.14 -6.57 0.13
CA GLN A 45 0.17 -5.56 -0.30
C GLN A 45 -1.02 -5.57 0.66
N VAL A 46 -1.36 -4.38 1.17
CA VAL A 46 -2.43 -4.22 2.15
C VAL A 46 -3.41 -3.17 1.66
N LEU A 47 -4.71 -3.46 1.76
CA LEU A 47 -5.79 -2.55 1.40
C LEU A 47 -6.34 -1.89 2.67
N MET A 48 -6.16 -0.58 2.82
CA MET A 48 -6.48 0.20 4.03
C MET A 48 -7.45 1.35 3.73
N SER A 49 -8.14 1.88 4.72
CA SER A 49 -8.82 3.18 4.58
C SER A 49 -7.80 4.31 4.61
N PRO A 50 -7.95 5.39 3.82
CA PRO A 50 -7.08 6.57 3.94
C PRO A 50 -7.14 7.23 5.33
N GLU A 51 -8.20 6.98 6.11
CA GLU A 51 -8.36 7.49 7.47
C GLU A 51 -7.64 6.66 8.52
N ASN A 52 -7.14 5.47 8.18
CA ASN A 52 -6.33 4.66 9.08
C ASN A 52 -5.01 5.35 9.42
N THR A 53 -4.42 4.92 10.53
CA THR A 53 -3.16 5.44 11.03
C THR A 53 -1.97 4.57 10.59
N VAL A 54 -0.75 5.08 10.80
CA VAL A 54 0.49 4.29 10.64
C VAL A 54 0.48 3.07 11.55
N GLY A 55 0.05 3.22 12.81
CA GLY A 55 -0.06 2.10 13.75
C GLY A 55 -1.01 1.00 13.25
N ASP A 56 -2.14 1.37 12.66
CA ASP A 56 -3.06 0.42 12.03
C ASP A 56 -2.38 -0.33 10.87
N LEU A 57 -1.63 0.38 10.03
CA LEU A 57 -0.91 -0.23 8.91
C LEU A 57 0.14 -1.24 9.39
N VAL A 58 0.94 -0.91 10.41
CA VAL A 58 1.91 -1.84 11.00
C VAL A 58 1.21 -3.11 11.50
N LYS A 59 0.12 -2.94 12.26
CA LYS A 59 -0.65 -4.07 12.78
C LYS A 59 -1.18 -4.97 11.67
N VAL A 60 -1.83 -4.40 10.65
CA VAL A 60 -2.39 -5.17 9.54
C VAL A 60 -1.27 -5.81 8.72
N ALA A 61 -0.14 -5.14 8.53
CA ALA A 61 1.02 -5.68 7.83
C ALA A 61 1.56 -6.95 8.52
N LEU A 62 1.78 -6.91 9.84
CA LEU A 62 2.27 -8.07 10.60
C LEU A 62 1.27 -9.24 10.55
N MET A 63 -0.03 -8.94 10.73
CA MET A 63 -1.08 -9.95 10.60
C MET A 63 -1.12 -10.57 9.19
N THR A 64 -0.92 -9.76 8.15
CA THR A 64 -0.94 -10.22 6.75
C THR A 64 0.28 -11.09 6.47
N TYR A 65 1.45 -10.68 6.94
CA TYR A 65 2.68 -11.44 6.82
C TYR A 65 2.60 -12.82 7.47
N ASP A 66 2.07 -12.91 8.70
CA ASP A 66 1.86 -14.19 9.37
C ASP A 66 0.80 -15.05 8.67
N LYS A 67 -0.29 -14.43 8.20
CA LYS A 67 -1.35 -15.13 7.46
C LYS A 67 -0.84 -15.74 6.15
N GLU A 68 0.03 -15.03 5.44
CA GLU A 68 0.70 -15.52 4.22
C GLU A 68 1.80 -16.55 4.52
N LYS A 69 2.11 -16.81 5.80
CA LYS A 69 3.15 -17.75 6.26
C LYS A 69 4.51 -17.49 5.59
N ARG A 70 4.82 -16.20 5.41
CA ARG A 70 6.05 -15.73 4.76
C ARG A 70 7.30 -16.04 5.59
N ARG A 71 8.44 -15.95 4.92
CA ARG A 71 9.76 -16.24 5.47
C ARG A 71 10.73 -15.09 5.20
N PRO A 72 11.65 -14.79 6.13
CA PRO A 72 11.84 -15.41 7.45
C PRO A 72 10.68 -15.16 8.42
N LEU A 73 10.56 -15.97 9.48
CA LEU A 73 9.53 -15.73 10.50
C LEU A 73 9.79 -14.40 11.21
N LEU A 74 8.71 -13.70 11.56
CA LEU A 74 8.80 -12.49 12.38
C LEU A 74 9.37 -12.86 13.76
N LYS A 75 10.28 -12.04 14.28
CA LYS A 75 10.87 -12.22 15.61
C LYS A 75 9.83 -11.98 16.71
N ASP A 76 8.98 -10.97 16.49
CA ASP A 76 7.89 -10.57 17.37
C ASP A 76 6.64 -10.26 16.53
N THR A 77 5.46 -10.36 17.13
CA THR A 77 4.16 -10.03 16.52
C THR A 77 3.56 -8.74 17.09
N ASP A 78 4.10 -8.20 18.19
CA ASP A 78 3.64 -6.92 18.75
C ASP A 78 4.04 -5.75 17.82
N PRO A 79 3.07 -4.97 17.32
CA PRO A 79 3.33 -3.80 16.48
C PRO A 79 4.30 -2.78 17.09
N LYS A 80 4.41 -2.70 18.42
CA LYS A 80 5.29 -1.73 19.10
C LYS A 80 6.79 -1.98 18.88
N HIS A 81 7.16 -3.21 18.53
CA HIS A 81 8.55 -3.57 18.22
C HIS A 81 8.93 -3.26 16.77
N TYR A 82 8.02 -2.64 16.00
CA TYR A 82 8.26 -2.31 14.61
C TYR A 82 8.06 -0.83 14.34
N GLN A 83 8.90 -0.30 13.46
CA GLN A 83 8.82 1.07 13.01
C GLN A 83 8.64 1.12 11.49
N LEU A 84 7.78 2.03 11.05
CA LEU A 84 7.50 2.26 9.63
C LEU A 84 8.33 3.44 9.11
N HIS A 85 9.02 3.23 8.00
CA HIS A 85 9.86 4.21 7.33
C HIS A 85 9.39 4.38 5.88
N TYR A 86 9.73 5.51 5.26
CA TYR A 86 9.49 5.70 3.82
C TYR A 86 10.37 4.79 2.95
N SER A 87 11.53 4.38 3.45
CA SER A 87 12.56 3.66 2.69
C SER A 87 13.57 3.02 3.66
N PRO A 88 14.24 1.92 3.28
CA PRO A 88 15.31 1.30 4.08
C PRO A 88 16.51 2.23 4.35
N TYR A 89 16.64 3.34 3.63
CA TYR A 89 17.75 4.29 3.79
C TYR A 89 17.41 5.49 4.70
N ILE A 90 16.17 5.57 5.21
CA ILE A 90 15.71 6.70 6.02
C ILE A 90 15.66 6.29 7.49
N LEU A 91 16.46 6.96 8.31
CA LEU A 91 16.55 6.70 9.75
C LEU A 91 15.30 7.12 10.53
N GLN A 92 14.57 8.13 10.05
CA GLN A 92 13.40 8.66 10.73
C GLN A 92 12.17 7.76 10.49
N SER A 93 11.57 7.29 11.58
CA SER A 93 10.30 6.58 11.55
C SER A 93 9.10 7.53 11.49
N LEU A 94 8.01 7.03 10.92
CA LEU A 94 6.72 7.70 10.84
C LEU A 94 6.01 7.65 12.19
N LYS A 95 5.23 8.69 12.50
CA LYS A 95 4.49 8.77 13.76
C LYS A 95 3.30 7.82 13.71
N GLU A 96 3.12 7.00 14.74
CA GLU A 96 2.04 6.01 14.81
C GLU A 96 0.65 6.58 14.55
N ASN A 97 0.36 7.80 15.04
CA ASN A 97 -0.94 8.47 14.94
C ASN A 97 -1.17 9.21 13.61
N GLU A 98 -0.19 9.22 12.71
CA GLU A 98 -0.31 9.89 11.42
C GLU A 98 -1.25 9.12 10.49
N LYS A 99 -2.17 9.83 9.83
CA LYS A 99 -3.13 9.22 8.91
C LYS A 99 -2.49 8.89 7.57
N LEU A 100 -2.85 7.75 6.98
CA LEU A 100 -2.32 7.28 5.70
C LEU A 100 -2.60 8.23 4.54
N LYS A 101 -3.70 8.99 4.58
CA LYS A 101 -4.00 10.03 3.56
C LYS A 101 -3.02 11.20 3.57
N ASN A 102 -2.36 11.46 4.69
CA ASN A 102 -1.38 12.53 4.83
C ASN A 102 0.01 12.08 4.34
N LEU A 103 0.23 10.77 4.23
CA LEU A 103 1.46 10.22 3.70
C LEU A 103 1.47 10.35 2.17
N GLY A 104 2.53 10.95 1.63
CA GLY A 104 2.72 11.11 0.19
C GLY A 104 3.17 9.84 -0.56
N SER A 105 3.43 8.74 0.16
CA SER A 105 3.92 7.48 -0.41
C SER A 105 2.88 6.36 -0.30
N ARG A 106 2.97 5.40 -1.23
CA ARG A 106 2.26 4.11 -1.17
C ARG A 106 3.20 2.93 -0.92
N ASN A 107 4.50 3.20 -0.79
CA ASN A 107 5.53 2.21 -0.50
C ASN A 107 6.20 2.58 0.82
N PHE A 108 6.28 1.62 1.73
CA PHE A 108 6.89 1.80 3.03
C PHE A 108 7.79 0.62 3.35
N PHE A 109 8.70 0.84 4.28
CA PHE A 109 9.63 -0.15 4.79
C PHE A 109 9.40 -0.34 6.28
N LEU A 110 9.24 -1.59 6.73
CA LEU A 110 9.03 -1.94 8.12
C LEU A 110 10.30 -2.56 8.70
N CYS A 111 10.86 -1.91 9.73
CA CYS A 111 12.03 -2.39 10.47
C CYS A 111 11.62 -2.86 11.85
N SER A 112 12.36 -3.82 12.42
CA SER A 112 12.33 -4.03 13.86
C SER A 112 13.12 -2.93 14.57
N ASN A 113 12.64 -2.50 15.74
CA ASN A 113 13.31 -1.54 16.60
C ASN A 113 14.31 -2.22 17.56
#